data_AF-A0A1G2I3Z6-F1
#
_entry.id   AF-A0A1G2I3Z6-F1
#
_cell.length_a   1.000
_cell.length_b   1.000
_cell.length_c   1.000
_cell.angle_alpha   90.00
_cell.angle_beta   90.00
_cell.angle_gamma   90.00
#
_symmetry.space_group_name_H-M   'P 1'
#
loop_
_entity.id
_entity.type
_entity.pdbx_description
1 polymer ?
#
loop_
_entity_poly.entity_id
_entity_poly.type
_entity_poly.pdbx_seq_one_letter_code
_entity_poly.pdbx_strand_id
1 'polypeptide(L)'
;MKMNKKLIATSVLILLSSPMVILAVFNPGPPPNTVNTLSVEALIQVIFNIIWPVAVAFFIIMFIIAAFSFATSRGDATKVGEARNFVIYGVVGVVVALIAFSLPFVVRNLLNSSGVGV
;
A
#
# COMPACT_ATOMS: atom_id res chain seq x y z
N MET A 1 21.54 -12.22 -26.64
CA MET A 1 20.77 -11.69 -25.49
C MET A 1 20.57 -12.82 -24.48
N LYS A 2 21.42 -12.91 -23.44
CA LYS A 2 21.35 -14.00 -22.45
C LYS A 2 20.30 -13.63 -21.40
N MET A 3 19.08 -14.13 -21.60
CA MET A 3 17.94 -13.81 -20.76
C MET A 3 18.16 -14.35 -19.34
N ASN A 4 18.18 -13.47 -18.34
CA ASN A 4 18.38 -13.84 -16.94
C ASN A 4 17.10 -14.50 -16.41
N LYS A 5 17.07 -15.84 -16.46
CA LYS A 5 15.89 -16.66 -16.16
C LYS A 5 15.29 -16.39 -14.77
N LYS A 6 16.12 -15.94 -13.81
CA LYS A 6 15.68 -15.54 -12.47
C LYS A 6 14.78 -14.29 -12.48
N LEU A 7 15.05 -13.32 -13.34
CA LEU A 7 14.29 -12.06 -13.40
C LEU A 7 12.88 -12.27 -13.95
N ILE A 8 12.76 -13.15 -14.96
CA ILE A 8 11.47 -13.53 -15.55
C ILE A 8 10.68 -14.38 -14.56
N ALA A 9 11.33 -15.32 -13.87
CA ALA A 9 10.67 -16.12 -12.84
C ALA A 9 10.07 -15.25 -11.73
N THR A 10 10.76 -14.19 -11.27
CA THR A 10 10.24 -13.29 -10.25
C THR A 10 9.05 -12.44 -10.75
N SER A 11 9.11 -11.92 -11.97
CA SER A 11 7.98 -11.16 -12.55
C SER A 11 6.75 -12.04 -12.76
N VAL A 12 6.94 -13.27 -13.24
CA VAL A 12 5.86 -14.25 -13.41
C VAL A 12 5.26 -14.67 -12.07
N LEU A 13 6.08 -14.81 -11.00
CA LEU A 13 5.57 -15.11 -9.66
C LEU A 13 4.67 -13.99 -9.12
N ILE A 14 5.04 -12.73 -9.35
CA ILE A 14 4.25 -11.56 -8.93
C ILE A 14 2.92 -11.52 -9.71
N LEU A 15 2.96 -11.75 -11.03
CA LEU A 15 1.76 -11.84 -11.88
C LEU A 15 0.85 -13.01 -11.48
N LEU A 16 1.40 -14.17 -11.14
CA LEU A 16 0.61 -15.33 -10.68
C LEU A 16 0.06 -15.17 -9.26
N SER A 17 0.66 -14.30 -8.44
CA SER A 17 0.15 -13.99 -7.10
C SER A 17 -0.97 -12.93 -7.13
N SER A 18 -1.13 -12.19 -8.23
CA SER A 18 -2.19 -11.20 -8.41
C SER A 18 -3.62 -11.73 -8.21
N PRO A 19 -3.98 -12.99 -8.57
CA PRO A 19 -5.29 -13.54 -8.29
C PRO A 19 -5.45 -13.96 -6.82
N MET A 20 -4.36 -14.31 -6.12
CA MET A 20 -4.43 -14.72 -4.71
C MET A 20 -4.66 -13.53 -3.76
N VAL A 21 -4.21 -12.33 -4.13
CA VAL A 21 -4.48 -11.11 -3.33
C VAL A 21 -5.98 -10.75 -3.37
N ILE A 22 -6.69 -11.06 -4.46
CA ILE A 22 -8.15 -10.83 -4.58
C ILE A 22 -8.92 -11.67 -3.53
N LEU A 23 -8.43 -12.88 -3.23
CA LEU A 23 -9.06 -13.77 -2.24
C LEU A 23 -8.80 -13.33 -0.79
N ALA A 24 -7.65 -12.72 -0.49
CA ALA A 24 -7.36 -12.16 0.84
C ALA A 24 -8.06 -10.81 1.11
N VAL A 25 -8.55 -10.13 0.06
CA VAL A 25 -9.43 -8.95 0.15
C VAL A 25 -10.89 -9.34 0.46
N PHE A 26 -11.24 -10.64 0.36
CA PHE A 26 -12.55 -11.15 0.77
C PHE A 26 -12.63 -11.22 2.30
N ASN A 27 -12.74 -10.05 2.94
CA ASN A 27 -13.28 -9.92 4.27
C ASN A 27 -14.80 -9.94 4.12
N PRO A 28 -15.50 -11.08 4.31
CA PRO A 28 -16.96 -11.08 4.25
C PRO A 28 -17.41 -10.02 5.25
N GLY A 29 -18.10 -9.00 4.73
CA GLY A 29 -18.66 -7.95 5.56
C GLY A 29 -19.59 -8.55 6.63
N PRO A 30 -20.01 -7.73 7.61
CA PRO A 30 -20.96 -8.16 8.62
C PRO A 30 -22.17 -8.88 7.98
N PRO A 31 -22.69 -9.95 8.60
CA PRO A 31 -23.73 -10.80 8.02
C PRO A 31 -24.99 -10.04 7.54
N PRO A 32 -25.79 -10.64 6.63
CA PRO A 32 -26.73 -9.96 5.71
C PRO A 32 -27.96 -9.30 6.34
N ASN A 33 -28.00 -9.18 7.66
CA ASN A 33 -29.10 -8.67 8.46
C ASN A 33 -28.71 -7.46 9.32
N THR A 34 -27.54 -6.85 9.07
CA THR A 34 -27.34 -5.44 9.40
C THR A 34 -27.95 -4.64 8.26
N VAL A 35 -28.94 -3.80 8.55
CA VAL A 35 -29.49 -2.86 7.58
C VAL A 35 -28.33 -2.12 6.90
N ASN A 36 -28.15 -2.35 5.60
CA ASN A 36 -27.26 -1.57 4.74
C ASN A 36 -27.89 -0.19 4.56
N THR A 37 -27.95 0.60 5.63
CA THR A 37 -27.85 2.05 5.42
C THR A 37 -26.48 2.23 4.79
N LEU A 38 -26.41 2.78 3.58
CA LEU A 38 -25.15 3.23 2.98
C LEU A 38 -24.59 4.34 3.88
N SER A 39 -24.05 3.95 5.01
CA SER A 39 -23.43 4.83 5.97
C SER A 39 -22.07 5.18 5.39
N VAL A 40 -21.71 6.45 5.52
CA VAL A 40 -20.43 6.98 5.04
C VAL A 40 -19.26 6.14 5.58
N GLU A 41 -19.43 5.57 6.77
CA GLU A 41 -18.52 4.61 7.41
C GLU A 41 -18.24 3.36 6.56
N ALA A 42 -19.29 2.70 6.04
CA ALA A 42 -19.13 1.49 5.23
C ALA A 42 -18.41 1.77 3.90
N LEU A 43 -18.73 2.91 3.27
CA LEU A 43 -18.07 3.34 2.04
C LEU A 43 -16.57 3.61 2.28
N ILE A 44 -16.25 4.31 3.38
CA ILE A 44 -14.87 4.57 3.79
C ILE A 44 -14.13 3.25 4.01
N GLN A 45 -14.71 2.31 4.76
CA GLN A 45 -14.06 1.04 5.06
C GLN A 45 -13.76 0.21 3.79
N VAL A 46 -14.67 0.19 2.82
CA VAL A 46 -14.46 -0.49 1.53
C VAL A 46 -13.32 0.16 0.75
N ILE A 47 -13.29 1.49 0.66
CA ILE A 47 -12.23 2.23 -0.04
C ILE A 47 -10.87 1.96 0.62
N PHE A 48 -10.80 2.03 1.95
CA PHE A 48 -9.56 1.78 2.69
C PHE A 48 -9.09 0.32 2.54
N ASN A 49 -9.99 -0.66 2.57
CA ASN A 49 -9.63 -2.07 2.42
C ASN A 49 -9.03 -2.40 1.05
N ILE A 50 -9.39 -1.65 0.00
CA ILE A 50 -8.83 -1.81 -1.35
C ILE A 50 -7.54 -1.01 -1.51
N ILE A 51 -7.51 0.24 -1.07
CA ILE A 51 -6.37 1.13 -1.32
C ILE A 51 -5.17 0.82 -0.43
N TRP A 52 -5.39 0.36 0.80
CA TRP A 52 -4.33 0.07 1.76
C TRP A 52 -3.36 -1.03 1.28
N PRO A 53 -3.81 -2.22 0.87
CA PRO A 53 -2.90 -3.25 0.37
C PRO A 53 -2.18 -2.84 -0.92
N VAL A 54 -2.85 -2.09 -1.80
CA VAL A 54 -2.25 -1.57 -3.04
C VAL A 54 -1.14 -0.55 -2.73
N ALA A 55 -1.40 0.37 -1.80
CA ALA A 55 -0.41 1.36 -1.35
C ALA A 55 0.80 0.66 -0.70
N VAL A 56 0.56 -0.30 0.20
CA VAL A 56 1.64 -1.05 0.86
C VAL A 56 2.47 -1.85 -0.15
N ALA A 57 1.84 -2.51 -1.12
CA ALA A 57 2.55 -3.22 -2.18
C ALA A 57 3.43 -2.27 -3.02
N PHE A 58 2.92 -1.08 -3.33
CA PHE A 58 3.68 -0.05 -4.04
C PHE A 58 4.90 0.43 -3.24
N PHE A 59 4.74 0.66 -1.93
CA PHE A 59 5.84 1.03 -1.03
C PHE A 59 6.97 0.00 -1.03
N ILE A 60 6.63 -1.29 -0.99
CA ILE A 60 7.61 -2.38 -1.01
C ILE A 60 8.43 -2.34 -2.31
N ILE A 61 7.79 -2.14 -3.47
CA ILE A 61 8.47 -2.07 -4.77
C ILE A 61 9.45 -0.89 -4.81
N MET A 62 9.03 0.30 -4.35
CA MET A 62 9.91 1.47 -4.29
C MET A 62 11.13 1.23 -3.40
N PHE A 63 10.95 0.60 -2.24
CA PHE A 63 12.06 0.28 -1.34
C PHE A 63 13.08 -0.69 -1.97
N ILE A 64 12.60 -1.70 -2.71
CA ILE A 64 13.47 -2.64 -3.42
C ILE A 64 14.31 -1.92 -4.48
N ILE A 65 13.70 -1.02 -5.27
CA ILE A 65 14.40 -0.25 -6.30
C ILE A 65 15.46 0.67 -5.67
N ALA A 66 15.11 1.35 -4.58
CA ALA A 66 16.05 2.20 -3.84
C ALA A 66 17.25 1.39 -3.32
N ALA A 67 17.00 0.21 -2.74
CA ALA A 67 18.04 -0.67 -2.22
C ALA A 67 18.98 -1.18 -3.33
N PHE A 68 18.42 -1.64 -4.46
CA PHE A 68 19.23 -2.10 -5.60
C PHE A 68 20.03 -0.98 -6.25
N SER A 69 19.45 0.22 -6.36
CA SER A 69 20.14 1.39 -6.88
C SER A 69 21.34 1.74 -5.99
N PHE A 70 21.17 1.73 -4.67
CA PHE A 70 22.24 1.97 -3.71
C PHE A 70 23.35 0.91 -3.80
N ALA A 71 22.99 -0.37 -3.85
CA ALA A 71 23.95 -1.48 -3.94
C ALA A 71 24.74 -1.51 -5.27
N THR A 72 24.12 -1.09 -6.38
CA THR A 72 24.73 -1.14 -7.72
C THR A 72 25.56 0.12 -8.04
N SER A 73 25.50 1.15 -7.21
CA SER A 73 26.13 2.46 -7.49
C SER A 73 27.66 2.45 -7.52
N ARG A 74 28.34 1.40 -7.00
CA ARG A 74 29.81 1.11 -7.12
C ARG A 74 30.80 2.29 -6.97
N GLY A 75 30.39 3.41 -6.37
CA GLY A 75 31.22 4.60 -6.18
C GLY A 75 31.04 5.71 -7.23
N ASP A 76 30.12 5.58 -8.18
CA ASP A 76 29.74 6.69 -9.08
C ASP A 76 28.91 7.72 -8.29
N ALA A 77 29.45 8.92 -8.11
CA ALA A 77 28.85 9.98 -7.31
C ALA A 77 27.43 10.35 -7.78
N THR A 78 27.16 10.24 -9.08
CA THR A 78 25.86 10.55 -9.68
C THR A 78 24.80 9.52 -9.26
N LYS A 79 25.16 8.23 -9.32
CA LYS A 79 24.27 7.12 -8.95
C LYS A 79 24.04 7.05 -7.44
N VAL A 80 25.08 7.34 -6.65
CA VAL A 80 24.97 7.44 -5.18
C VAL A 80 24.06 8.60 -4.78
N GLY A 81 24.16 9.76 -5.45
CA GLY A 81 23.27 10.90 -5.23
C GLY A 81 21.81 10.58 -5.51
N GLU A 82 21.54 9.93 -6.65
CA GLU A 82 20.19 9.49 -7.04
C GLU A 82 19.62 8.46 -6.05
N ALA A 83 20.41 7.47 -5.62
CA ALA A 83 20.01 6.48 -4.62
C ALA A 83 19.70 7.13 -3.26
N ARG A 84 20.48 8.14 -2.84
CA ARG A 84 20.24 8.88 -1.60
C ARG A 84 18.92 9.64 -1.64
N ASN A 85 18.61 10.28 -2.76
CA ASN A 85 17.33 10.95 -2.96
C ASN A 85 16.17 9.95 -2.90
N PHE A 86 16.31 8.78 -3.54
CA PHE A 86 15.33 7.70 -3.46
C PHE A 86 15.05 7.25 -2.01
N VAL A 87 16.10 7.12 -1.19
CA VAL A 87 15.95 6.81 0.24
C VAL A 87 15.22 7.93 0.98
N ILE A 88 15.57 9.19 0.73
CA ILE A 88 14.89 10.34 1.35
C ILE A 88 13.39 10.34 1.00
N TYR A 89 13.05 10.14 -0.28
CA TYR A 89 11.65 10.05 -0.70
C TYR A 89 10.93 8.85 -0.07
N GLY A 90 11.60 7.70 0.05
CA GLY A 90 11.07 6.53 0.76
C GLY A 90 10.78 6.82 2.24
N VAL A 91 11.71 7.47 2.93
CA VAL A 91 11.56 7.86 4.35
C VAL A 91 10.44 8.88 4.52
N VAL A 92 10.37 9.90 3.67
CA VAL A 92 9.28 10.89 3.68
C VAL A 92 7.93 10.20 3.50
N GLY A 93 7.83 9.24 2.57
CA GLY A 93 6.61 8.44 2.37
C GLY A 93 6.20 7.65 3.63
N VAL A 94 7.15 7.04 4.34
CA VAL A 94 6.87 6.34 5.61
C VAL A 94 6.38 7.31 6.68
N VAL A 95 7.01 8.47 6.81
CA VAL A 95 6.59 9.51 7.77
C VAL A 95 5.16 9.98 7.49
N VAL A 96 4.83 10.24 6.22
CA VAL A 96 3.46 10.63 5.82
C VAL A 96 2.47 9.51 6.11
N ALA A 97 2.81 8.25 5.82
CA ALA A 97 1.95 7.10 6.11
C ALA A 97 1.66 6.95 7.61
N LEU A 98 2.66 7.18 8.48
CA LEU A 98 2.50 7.15 9.93
C LEU A 98 1.55 8.24 10.42
N ILE A 99 1.63 9.46 9.87
CA ILE A 99 0.72 10.57 10.22
C ILE A 99 -0.70 10.27 9.71
N ALA A 100 -0.82 9.80 8.47
CA ALA A 100 -2.08 9.46 7.83
C ALA A 100 -2.81 8.30 8.52
N PHE A 101 -2.11 7.44 9.25
CA PHE A 101 -2.72 6.34 10.01
C PHE A 101 -3.76 6.81 11.04
N SER A 102 -3.69 8.07 11.47
CA SER A 102 -4.67 8.65 12.41
C SER A 102 -5.95 9.18 11.75
N LEU A 103 -5.96 9.42 10.43
CA LEU A 103 -7.15 9.95 9.73
C LEU A 103 -8.41 9.10 9.91
N PRO A 104 -8.37 7.76 9.76
CA PRO A 104 -9.55 6.92 9.91
C PRO A 104 -10.19 7.08 11.29
N PHE A 105 -9.37 7.21 12.35
CA PHE A 105 -9.88 7.42 13.71
C PHE A 105 -10.63 8.75 13.84
N VAL A 106 -10.06 9.83 13.28
CA VAL A 106 -10.69 11.16 13.33
C VAL A 106 -11.99 11.17 12.55
N VAL A 107 -12.00 10.61 11.33
CA VAL A 107 -13.21 10.57 10.49
C VAL A 107 -14.34 9.78 11.18
N ARG A 108 -14.02 8.64 11.80
CA ARG A 108 -14.97 7.84 12.58
C ARG A 108 -15.55 8.59 13.78
N ASN A 109 -14.70 9.32 14.51
CA ASN A 109 -15.15 10.11 15.66
C ASN A 109 -16.04 11.28 15.24
N LEU A 110 -15.75 11.94 14.12
CA LEU A 110 -16.59 13.02 13.59
C LEU A 110 -17.95 12.48 13.09
N LEU A 111 -17.96 11.33 12.42
CA LEU A 111 -19.19 10.69 11.95
C LEU A 111 -20.08 10.21 13.11
N ASN A 112 -19.49 9.62 14.16
CA ASN A 112 -20.24 9.21 15.37
C ASN A 112 -20.76 10.43 16.17
N SER A 113 -20.02 11.54 16.19
CA SER A 113 -20.44 12.78 16.85
C SER A 113 -21.55 13.53 16.10
N SER A 114 -21.84 13.16 14.83
CA SER A 114 -22.82 13.84 13.97
C SER A 114 -24.28 13.44 14.24
N GLY A 115 -24.56 12.58 15.25
CA GLY A 115 -25.92 12.26 15.66
C GLY A 115 -26.62 11.18 14.83
N VAL A 116 -25.88 10.29 14.16
CA VAL A 116 -26.47 9.02 13.67
C VAL A 116 -26.37 8.00 14.79
N GLY A 117 -27.21 8.17 15.80
CA GLY A 117 -27.52 7.13 16.77
C GLY A 117 -28.64 6.26 16.22
N VAL A 118 -28.27 5.17 15.54
CA VAL A 118 -29.02 3.90 15.43
C VAL A 118 -28.06 2.82 14.94
#